data_AF-A0AAN5IAH3-F1
#
_entry.id   AF-A0AAN5IAH3-F1
#
_cell.length_a   1.000
_cell.length_b   1.000
_cell.length_c   1.000
_cell.angle_alpha   90.00
_cell.angle_beta   90.00
_cell.angle_gamma   90.00
#
_symmetry.space_group_name_H-M   'P 1'
#
loop_
_entity.id
_entity.type
_entity.pdbx_description
1 polymer ?
#
loop_
_entity_poly.entity_id
_entity_poly.type
_entity_poly.pdbx_seq_one_letter_code
_entity_poly.pdbx_strand_id
1 'polypeptide(L)'
;MVVKKVAVASDIYVWTNDDPDLEIVEPQMRVSINKNYLHYGRKDDRPPQKHTITITNHGDSPVAFKVQCSDNVNYFVNEKYGLIAGHVVRELPDIRGPNFFDLWVWRRPCTCTPQATGLYEQRTDVLQILIAPALSFSVPPATNFHHTKPYEVLRASLLYTGKGWEKKANIACLMRSWRHWNTWEREMKELKDKKAENSIFQ
;
A
#
# COMPACT_ATOMS: atom_id res chain seq x y z
N MET A 1 -51.65 -7.21 9.06
CA MET A 1 -50.34 -7.85 9.28
C MET A 1 -49.34 -7.11 8.40
N VAL A 2 -48.59 -6.17 8.97
CA VAL A 2 -47.64 -5.33 8.20
C VAL A 2 -46.36 -6.14 8.06
N VAL A 3 -46.11 -6.67 6.86
CA VAL A 3 -44.87 -7.37 6.55
C VAL A 3 -43.75 -6.33 6.50
N LYS A 4 -42.94 -6.26 7.57
CA LYS A 4 -41.66 -5.54 7.56
C LYS A 4 -40.77 -6.23 6.53
N LYS A 5 -40.59 -5.61 5.36
CA LYS A 5 -39.55 -6.02 4.42
C LYS A 5 -38.19 -5.68 5.04
N VAL A 6 -37.46 -6.71 5.42
CA VAL A 6 -36.06 -6.65 5.80
C VAL A 6 -35.28 -6.28 4.53
N ALA A 7 -34.70 -5.08 4.51
CA ALA A 7 -33.77 -4.69 3.46
C ALA A 7 -32.48 -5.51 3.62
N VAL A 8 -32.22 -6.39 2.67
CA VAL A 8 -30.91 -7.04 2.52
C VAL A 8 -30.08 -6.10 1.67
N ALA A 9 -29.30 -5.24 2.32
CA ALA A 9 -28.25 -4.50 1.63
C ALA A 9 -27.21 -5.54 1.14
N SER A 10 -27.03 -5.63 -0.16
CA SER A 10 -25.81 -6.23 -0.72
C SER A 10 -24.80 -5.09 -0.87
N ASP A 11 -23.52 -5.35 -0.57
CA ASP A 11 -22.47 -4.33 -0.41
C ASP A 11 -22.16 -3.49 -1.68
N ILE A 12 -22.88 -3.71 -2.79
CA ILE A 12 -22.59 -3.16 -4.12
C ILE A 12 -23.80 -2.40 -4.72
N TYR A 13 -25.01 -2.56 -4.20
CA TYR A 13 -26.22 -1.92 -4.77
C TYR A 13 -26.91 -1.02 -3.75
N VAL A 14 -27.26 0.20 -4.16
CA VAL A 14 -28.06 1.13 -3.35
C VAL A 14 -29.46 1.20 -3.93
N TRP A 15 -30.44 0.92 -3.08
CA TRP A 15 -31.83 1.17 -3.43
C TRP A 15 -32.10 2.67 -3.43
N THR A 16 -32.39 3.23 -4.61
CA THR A 16 -32.91 4.60 -4.73
C THR A 16 -34.40 4.57 -5.10
N ASN A 17 -35.10 5.69 -4.91
CA ASN A 17 -36.52 5.79 -5.27
C ASN A 17 -36.75 5.72 -6.80
N ASP A 18 -35.71 6.03 -7.59
CA ASP A 18 -35.77 6.10 -9.05
C ASP A 18 -35.22 4.81 -9.70
N ASP A 19 -34.24 4.16 -9.08
CA ASP A 19 -33.64 2.90 -9.55
C ASP A 19 -33.39 1.94 -8.36
N PRO A 20 -34.00 0.75 -8.35
CA PRO A 20 -33.79 -0.25 -7.31
C PRO A 20 -32.40 -0.89 -7.29
N ASP A 21 -31.65 -0.84 -8.40
CA ASP A 21 -30.41 -1.59 -8.58
C ASP A 21 -29.25 -0.68 -9.02
N LEU A 22 -29.12 0.50 -8.40
CA LEU A 22 -28.00 1.41 -8.68
C LEU A 22 -26.69 0.82 -8.16
N GLU A 23 -25.78 0.46 -9.07
CA GLU A 23 -24.45 -0.07 -8.73
C GLU A 23 -23.57 1.04 -8.12
N ILE A 24 -23.02 0.78 -6.93
CA ILE A 24 -21.99 1.62 -6.33
C ILE A 24 -20.69 1.38 -7.10
N VAL A 25 -20.31 2.34 -7.94
CA VAL A 25 -18.99 2.36 -8.56
C VAL A 25 -17.98 2.89 -7.54
N GLU A 26 -17.22 1.99 -6.92
CA GLU A 26 -16.11 2.41 -6.06
C GLU A 26 -15.00 3.08 -6.90
N PRO A 27 -14.41 4.19 -6.41
CA PRO A 27 -13.33 4.86 -7.13
C PRO A 27 -12.12 3.95 -7.24
N GLN A 28 -11.62 3.75 -8.47
CA GLN A 28 -10.43 2.93 -8.75
C GLN A 28 -9.20 3.51 -8.04
N MET A 29 -8.51 2.66 -7.28
CA MET A 29 -7.38 3.06 -6.46
C MET A 29 -6.07 2.91 -7.24
N ARG A 30 -5.57 4.02 -7.76
CA ARG A 30 -4.39 4.02 -8.62
C ARG A 30 -3.14 4.32 -7.81
N VAL A 31 -2.70 3.36 -7.00
CA VAL A 31 -1.55 3.55 -6.10
C VAL A 31 -0.38 2.66 -6.50
N SER A 32 0.84 3.14 -6.30
CA SER A 32 2.07 2.39 -6.62
C SER A 32 3.18 2.65 -5.61
N ILE A 33 4.17 1.76 -5.58
CA ILE A 33 5.40 1.92 -4.82
C ILE A 33 6.60 1.99 -5.74
N ASN A 34 7.56 2.87 -5.44
CA ASN A 34 8.77 3.02 -6.25
C ASN A 34 9.77 1.86 -6.09
N LYS A 35 9.66 1.09 -5.00
CA LYS A 35 10.55 -0.02 -4.66
C LYS A 35 9.71 -1.09 -3.99
N ASN A 36 9.90 -2.31 -4.46
CA ASN A 36 9.21 -3.46 -3.92
C ASN A 36 10.21 -4.42 -3.24
N TYR A 37 11.52 -4.17 -3.33
CA TYR A 37 12.53 -5.02 -2.71
C TYR A 37 13.50 -4.18 -1.88
N LEU A 38 13.60 -4.48 -0.58
CA LEU A 38 14.50 -3.84 0.36
C LEU A 38 15.50 -4.85 0.92
N HIS A 39 16.78 -4.61 0.70
CA HIS A 39 17.85 -5.50 1.13
C HIS A 39 18.58 -4.95 2.36
N TYR A 40 18.70 -5.77 3.40
CA TYR A 40 19.31 -5.40 4.68
C TYR A 40 20.52 -6.28 5.00
N GLY A 41 21.61 -5.62 5.35
CA GLY A 41 22.79 -6.24 5.95
C GLY A 41 22.64 -6.43 7.46
N ARG A 42 23.47 -7.29 8.04
CA ARG A 42 23.68 -7.37 9.48
C ARG A 42 24.37 -6.10 9.93
N LYS A 43 23.75 -5.45 10.91
CA LYS A 43 24.31 -4.30 11.58
C LYS A 43 24.28 -4.56 13.08
N ASP A 44 25.46 -4.64 13.66
CA ASP A 44 25.62 -5.01 15.07
C ASP A 44 25.24 -3.81 15.95
N ASP A 45 25.75 -2.61 15.62
CA ASP A 45 25.54 -1.38 16.40
C ASP A 45 24.63 -0.33 15.73
N ARG A 46 24.24 0.67 16.52
CA ARG A 46 23.52 1.86 16.04
C ARG A 46 24.37 2.67 15.04
N PRO A 47 23.75 3.46 14.14
CA PRO A 47 22.31 3.68 13.95
C PRO A 47 21.63 2.54 13.17
N PRO A 48 20.30 2.36 13.25
CA PRO A 48 19.59 1.35 12.45
C PRO A 48 19.82 1.54 10.94
N GLN A 49 19.67 0.46 10.18
CA GLN A 49 19.65 0.55 8.73
C GLN A 49 18.34 1.17 8.27
N LYS A 50 18.39 2.16 7.37
CA LYS A 50 17.22 2.83 6.81
C LYS A 50 17.11 2.55 5.31
N HIS A 51 15.89 2.26 4.86
CA HIS A 51 15.48 2.36 3.47
C HIS A 51 14.24 3.22 3.34
N THR A 52 14.03 3.78 2.15
CA THR A 52 12.87 4.61 1.83
C THR A 52 12.11 3.98 0.66
N ILE A 53 10.81 3.77 0.86
CA ILE A 53 9.81 3.44 -0.15
C ILE A 53 8.92 4.67 -0.32
N THR A 54 8.68 5.09 -1.55
CA THR A 54 7.74 6.16 -1.88
C THR A 54 6.45 5.51 -2.37
N ILE A 55 5.35 5.78 -1.68
CA ILE A 55 4.00 5.41 -2.08
C ILE A 55 3.45 6.59 -2.88
N THR A 56 3.00 6.37 -4.11
CA THR A 56 2.48 7.45 -4.97
C THR A 56 1.05 7.14 -5.38
N ASN A 57 0.16 8.10 -5.16
CA ASN A 57 -1.21 8.10 -5.65
C ASN A 57 -1.25 8.78 -7.02
N HIS A 58 -1.64 8.00 -8.03
CA HIS A 58 -1.90 8.44 -9.41
C HIS A 58 -3.39 8.66 -9.66
N GLY A 59 -4.24 8.37 -8.67
CA GLY A 59 -5.69 8.56 -8.75
C GLY A 59 -6.12 9.98 -8.41
N ASP A 60 -7.38 10.27 -8.73
CA ASP A 60 -7.99 11.57 -8.50
C ASP A 60 -8.47 11.73 -7.05
N SER A 61 -8.92 10.63 -6.44
CA SER A 61 -9.42 10.58 -5.07
C SER A 61 -8.29 10.39 -4.05
N PRO A 62 -8.42 10.95 -2.84
CA PRO A 62 -7.47 10.70 -1.76
C PRO A 62 -7.56 9.26 -1.27
N VAL A 63 -6.44 8.74 -0.79
CA VAL A 63 -6.33 7.36 -0.29
C VAL A 63 -5.71 7.35 1.09
N ALA A 64 -6.16 6.43 1.93
CA ALA A 64 -5.52 6.12 3.20
C ALA A 64 -4.64 4.88 3.03
N PHE A 65 -3.55 4.82 3.78
CA PHE A 65 -2.71 3.62 3.84
C PHE A 65 -2.54 3.13 5.28
N LYS A 66 -2.34 1.81 5.42
CA LYS A 66 -1.97 1.12 6.65
C LYS A 66 -0.82 0.17 6.37
N VAL A 67 0.24 0.29 7.16
CA VAL A 67 1.44 -0.53 7.03
C VAL A 67 1.43 -1.69 8.02
N GLN A 68 1.75 -2.88 7.52
CA GLN A 68 1.89 -4.10 8.30
C GLN A 68 3.18 -4.82 7.89
N CYS A 69 4.02 -5.18 8.86
CA CYS A 69 5.17 -6.05 8.62
C CYS A 69 4.88 -7.46 9.15
N SER A 70 5.43 -8.48 8.48
CA SER A 70 5.47 -9.84 9.04
C SER A 70 6.27 -9.90 10.34
N ASP A 71 7.33 -9.09 10.46
CA ASP A 71 8.16 -8.97 11.65
C ASP A 71 8.20 -7.52 12.17
N ASN A 72 7.36 -7.23 13.17
CA ASN A 72 7.30 -5.92 13.82
C ASN A 72 8.36 -5.75 14.94
N VAL A 73 9.10 -6.81 15.26
CA VAL A 73 10.15 -6.76 16.29
C VAL A 73 11.43 -6.21 15.67
N ASN A 74 11.81 -6.72 14.50
CA ASN A 74 13.06 -6.35 13.84
C ASN A 74 12.92 -5.16 12.89
N TYR A 75 11.72 -4.93 12.35
CA TYR A 75 11.45 -3.79 11.46
C TYR A 75 10.51 -2.80 12.12
N PHE A 76 10.74 -1.52 11.85
CA PHE A 76 9.86 -0.45 12.26
C PHE A 76 9.77 0.60 11.16
N VAL A 77 8.65 1.33 11.15
CA VAL A 77 8.34 2.35 10.15
C VAL A 77 8.07 3.69 10.80
N ASN A 78 8.19 4.78 10.03
CA ASN A 78 7.96 6.13 10.55
C ASN A 78 6.48 6.35 10.86
N GLU A 79 5.61 5.93 9.95
CA GLU A 79 4.16 6.03 10.12
C GLU A 79 3.49 4.72 9.75
N LYS A 80 2.57 4.29 10.62
CA LYS A 80 1.77 3.08 10.40
C LYS A 80 0.50 3.38 9.60
N TYR A 81 -0.01 4.60 9.68
CA TYR A 81 -1.20 5.06 9.01
C TYR A 81 -0.93 6.45 8.43
N GLY A 82 -1.52 6.75 7.28
CA GLY A 82 -1.45 8.08 6.71
C GLY A 82 -2.45 8.28 5.58
N LEU A 83 -2.49 9.51 5.07
CA LEU A 83 -3.32 9.93 3.95
C LEU A 83 -2.42 10.43 2.83
N ILE A 84 -2.79 10.09 1.60
CA ILE A 84 -2.11 10.55 0.38
C ILE A 84 -3.16 11.24 -0.47
N ALA A 85 -2.90 12.50 -0.85
CA ALA A 85 -3.82 13.25 -1.66
C ALA A 85 -3.95 12.64 -3.06
N GLY A 86 -5.14 12.75 -3.65
CA GLY A 86 -5.34 12.50 -5.07
C GLY A 86 -5.04 13.74 -5.91
N HIS A 87 -5.06 13.59 -7.23
CA HIS A 87 -4.80 14.68 -8.16
C HIS A 87 -5.75 15.87 -7.97
N VAL A 88 -7.06 15.60 -7.84
CA VAL A 88 -8.10 16.64 -7.72
C VAL A 88 -7.93 17.47 -6.44
N VAL A 89 -7.58 16.81 -5.33
CA VAL A 89 -7.38 17.51 -4.05
C VAL A 89 -6.19 18.46 -4.13
N ARG A 90 -5.15 18.11 -4.90
CA ARG A 90 -3.96 18.96 -5.08
C ARG A 90 -4.29 20.30 -5.77
N GLU A 91 -5.36 20.34 -6.55
CA GLU A 91 -5.81 21.54 -7.26
C GLU A 91 -6.63 22.47 -6.36
N LEU A 92 -7.07 22.01 -5.18
CA LEU A 92 -7.77 22.86 -4.22
C LEU A 92 -6.78 23.82 -3.54
N PRO A 93 -7.06 25.14 -3.55
CA PRO A 93 -6.12 26.16 -3.08
C PRO A 93 -5.76 26.04 -1.59
N ASP A 94 -6.65 25.48 -0.77
CA ASP A 94 -6.51 25.42 0.69
C ASP A 94 -6.00 24.08 1.24
N ILE A 95 -5.99 23.00 0.44
CA ILE A 95 -5.63 21.64 0.88
C ILE A 95 -4.49 21.12 0.01
N ARG A 96 -3.28 21.66 0.19
CA ARG A 96 -2.08 21.19 -0.51
C ARG A 96 -1.48 19.97 0.20
N GLY A 97 -2.07 18.79 -0.02
CA GLY A 97 -1.46 17.52 0.36
C GLY A 97 -0.56 16.97 -0.76
N PRO A 98 0.60 16.35 -0.46
CA PRO A 98 1.37 15.64 -1.48
C PRO A 98 0.61 14.40 -1.95
N ASN A 99 0.76 14.07 -3.24
CA ASN A 99 0.24 12.83 -3.83
C ASN A 99 1.21 11.65 -3.64
N PHE A 100 2.24 11.83 -2.81
CA PHE A 100 3.17 10.78 -2.45
C PHE A 100 3.50 10.84 -0.96
N PHE A 101 3.94 9.71 -0.44
CA PHE A 101 4.42 9.58 0.93
C PHE A 101 5.71 8.77 0.96
N ASP A 102 6.73 9.29 1.63
CA ASP A 102 8.00 8.60 1.83
C ASP A 102 7.94 7.78 3.13
N LEU A 103 7.66 6.49 2.97
CA LEU A 103 7.70 5.49 4.01
C LEU A 103 9.16 5.12 4.30
N TRP A 104 9.59 5.38 5.53
CA TRP A 104 10.90 4.95 6.01
C TRP A 104 10.76 3.61 6.70
N VAL A 105 11.49 2.62 6.22
CA VAL A 105 11.55 1.28 6.80
C VAL A 105 12.93 1.10 7.39
N TRP A 106 12.99 0.88 8.69
CA TRP A 106 14.22 0.60 9.39
C TRP A 106 14.28 -0.83 9.85
N ARG A 107 15.51 -1.35 9.86
CA ARG A 107 15.84 -2.59 10.55
C ARG A 107 16.65 -2.29 11.80
N ARG A 108 16.25 -2.88 12.93
CA ARG A 108 16.94 -2.75 14.22
C ARG A 108 18.34 -3.36 14.15
N PRO A 109 19.32 -2.77 14.85
CA PRO A 109 20.62 -3.41 15.07
C PRO A 109 20.49 -4.68 15.90
N CYS A 110 21.37 -5.65 15.66
CA CYS A 110 21.34 -6.96 16.29
C CYS A 110 21.56 -6.91 17.82
N THR A 111 22.36 -5.96 18.31
CA THR A 111 22.58 -5.73 19.75
C THR A 111 21.32 -5.30 20.50
N CYS A 112 20.35 -4.70 19.81
CA CYS A 112 19.10 -4.22 20.40
C CYS A 112 18.02 -5.31 20.51
N THR A 113 18.29 -6.52 20.02
CA THR A 113 17.35 -7.66 19.99
C THR A 113 18.04 -8.93 20.49
N PRO A 114 18.34 -9.04 21.80
CA PRO A 114 19.05 -10.19 22.38
C PRO A 114 18.27 -11.53 22.31
N GLN A 115 16.99 -11.50 21.90
CA GLN A 115 16.09 -12.67 21.84
C GLN A 115 15.71 -13.08 20.40
N ALA A 116 16.18 -12.37 19.37
CA ALA A 116 15.86 -12.76 18.00
C ALA A 116 16.68 -14.00 17.61
N THR A 117 16.04 -15.15 17.48
CA THR A 117 16.62 -16.30 16.80
C THR A 117 16.94 -15.93 15.34
N GLY A 118 18.05 -16.43 14.79
CA GLY A 118 18.43 -16.17 13.39
C GLY A 118 19.07 -14.80 13.11
N LEU A 119 19.71 -14.14 14.08
CA LEU A 119 20.47 -12.89 13.86
C LEU A 119 21.49 -12.99 12.72
N TYR A 120 22.00 -14.18 12.45
CA TYR A 120 23.00 -14.47 11.43
C TYR A 120 22.43 -15.21 10.23
N GLU A 121 21.14 -15.53 10.25
CA GLU A 121 20.48 -16.30 9.20
C GLU A 121 19.86 -15.36 8.17
N GLN A 122 19.91 -15.80 6.92
CA GLN A 122 19.21 -15.11 5.85
C GLN A 122 17.69 -15.32 6.02
N ARG A 123 16.93 -14.22 5.97
CA ARG A 123 15.49 -14.25 6.19
C ARG A 123 14.78 -13.32 5.21
N THR A 124 13.63 -13.75 4.71
CA THR A 124 12.75 -12.94 3.89
C THR A 124 11.46 -12.64 4.65
N ASP A 125 11.23 -11.37 4.92
CA ASP A 125 10.01 -10.86 5.53
C ASP A 125 9.21 -10.04 4.51
N VAL A 126 7.94 -9.77 4.81
CA VAL A 126 7.03 -9.06 3.90
C VAL A 126 6.48 -7.82 4.59
N LEU A 127 6.60 -6.70 3.90
CA LEU A 127 5.91 -5.46 4.20
C LEU A 127 4.65 -5.39 3.33
N GLN A 128 3.48 -5.29 3.98
CA GLN A 128 2.19 -5.11 3.35
C GLN A 128 1.73 -3.68 3.60
N ILE A 129 1.33 -3.00 2.53
CA ILE A 129 0.76 -1.66 2.57
C ILE A 129 -0.67 -1.81 2.08
N LEU A 130 -1.61 -1.79 3.01
CA LEU A 130 -3.03 -1.82 2.73
C LEU A 130 -3.46 -0.42 2.34
N ILE A 131 -4.12 -0.29 1.21
CA ILE A 131 -4.69 0.96 0.74
C ILE A 131 -6.22 0.86 0.89
N ALA A 132 -6.84 1.97 1.28
CA ALA A 132 -8.29 2.14 1.29
C ALA A 132 -8.65 3.52 0.71
N PRO A 133 -9.82 3.71 0.09
CA PRO A 133 -10.28 5.02 -0.31
C PRO A 133 -10.47 5.90 0.95
N ALA A 134 -10.02 7.15 0.90
CA ALA A 134 -10.24 8.11 1.98
C ALA A 134 -11.50 8.94 1.69
N LEU A 135 -12.44 8.94 2.62
CA LEU A 135 -13.69 9.71 2.48
C LEU A 135 -13.48 11.21 2.76
N SER A 136 -12.55 11.55 3.67
CA SER A 136 -12.24 12.92 4.06
C SER A 136 -10.85 12.99 4.72
N PHE A 137 -10.20 14.15 4.65
CA PHE A 137 -8.97 14.45 5.40
C PHE A 137 -9.19 14.75 6.88
N SER A 138 -10.42 15.06 7.27
CA SER A 138 -10.78 15.32 8.68
C SER A 138 -10.94 14.04 9.50
N VAL A 139 -11.04 12.89 8.84
CA VAL A 139 -11.24 11.59 9.46
C VAL A 139 -9.88 10.93 9.70
N PRO A 140 -9.58 10.44 10.91
CA PRO A 140 -8.30 9.80 11.19
C PRO A 140 -8.07 8.60 10.25
N PRO A 141 -6.89 8.45 9.62
CA PRO A 141 -6.67 7.41 8.61
C PRO A 141 -6.89 5.99 9.12
N ALA A 142 -6.70 5.76 10.42
CA ALA A 142 -6.93 4.46 11.05
C ALA A 142 -8.39 3.99 10.90
N THR A 143 -9.38 4.90 10.97
CA THR A 143 -10.82 4.54 10.94
C THR A 143 -11.21 3.88 9.63
N ASN A 144 -10.52 4.22 8.53
CA ASN A 144 -10.75 3.62 7.21
C ASN A 144 -10.40 2.12 7.17
N PHE A 145 -9.70 1.60 8.19
CA PHE A 145 -9.25 0.21 8.28
C PHE A 145 -9.98 -0.64 9.33
N HIS A 146 -11.10 -0.15 9.88
CA HIS A 146 -11.90 -0.91 10.87
C HIS A 146 -12.96 -1.82 10.23
N HIS A 147 -13.36 -1.54 8.99
CA HIS A 147 -14.40 -2.29 8.29
C HIS A 147 -13.79 -3.32 7.34
N THR A 148 -14.45 -4.44 7.10
CA THR A 148 -14.03 -5.49 6.15
C THR A 148 -14.23 -5.06 4.69
N LYS A 149 -13.75 -3.87 4.32
CA LYS A 149 -13.74 -3.40 2.94
C LYS A 149 -12.66 -4.12 2.14
N PRO A 150 -12.83 -4.29 0.80
CA PRO A 150 -11.74 -4.78 -0.03
C PRO A 150 -10.59 -3.78 0.02
N TYR A 151 -9.45 -4.21 0.57
CA TYR A 151 -8.22 -3.43 0.54
C TYR A 151 -7.40 -3.82 -0.66
N GLU A 152 -6.85 -2.83 -1.36
CA GLU A 152 -5.72 -3.11 -2.23
C GLU A 152 -4.47 -3.33 -1.38
N VAL A 153 -3.66 -4.32 -1.74
CA VAL A 153 -2.46 -4.68 -0.96
C VAL A 153 -1.23 -4.54 -1.84
N LEU A 154 -0.45 -3.49 -1.58
CA LEU A 154 0.90 -3.35 -2.12
C LEU A 154 1.87 -4.11 -1.23
N ARG A 155 2.88 -4.77 -1.82
CA ARG A 155 3.81 -5.62 -1.07
C ARG A 155 5.25 -5.26 -1.41
N ALA A 156 6.10 -5.26 -0.37
CA ALA A 156 7.54 -5.18 -0.52
C ALA A 156 8.24 -6.29 0.28
N SER A 157 9.29 -6.87 -0.31
CA SER A 157 10.12 -7.91 0.29
C SER A 157 11.19 -7.24 1.12
N LEU A 158 11.34 -7.70 2.35
CA LEU A 158 12.40 -7.31 3.26
C LEU A 158 13.38 -8.49 3.32
N LEU A 159 14.41 -8.47 2.47
CA LEU A 159 15.45 -9.51 2.52
C LEU A 159 16.53 -9.09 3.52
N TYR A 160 16.72 -9.91 4.54
CA TYR A 160 17.84 -9.83 5.47
C TYR A 160 18.88 -10.90 5.14
N THR A 161 20.15 -10.53 5.07
CA THR A 161 21.24 -11.44 4.66
C THR A 161 21.96 -12.15 5.79
N GLY A 162 21.90 -11.65 7.03
CA GLY A 162 22.74 -12.16 8.13
C GLY A 162 24.25 -11.85 8.01
N LYS A 163 24.70 -11.35 6.85
CA LYS A 163 26.09 -11.00 6.54
C LYS A 163 26.40 -9.57 6.96
N GLY A 164 27.65 -9.31 7.32
CA GLY A 164 28.11 -7.97 7.72
C GLY A 164 27.73 -6.90 6.70
N TRP A 165 27.58 -5.67 7.19
CA TRP A 165 27.20 -4.51 6.38
C TRP A 165 28.15 -4.31 5.19
N GLU A 166 27.73 -4.73 4.01
CA GLU A 166 28.39 -4.43 2.74
C GLU A 166 27.53 -3.45 1.92
N LYS A 167 28.16 -2.49 1.22
CA LYS A 167 27.43 -1.53 0.37
C LYS A 167 26.56 -2.22 -0.70
N LYS A 168 26.97 -3.41 -1.17
CA LYS A 168 26.21 -4.23 -2.13
C LYS A 168 24.99 -4.92 -1.51
N ALA A 169 24.99 -5.15 -0.19
CA ALA A 169 23.89 -5.78 0.53
C ALA A 169 22.75 -4.78 0.87
N ASN A 170 22.92 -3.49 0.57
CA ASN A 170 21.95 -2.45 0.92
C ASN A 170 21.33 -1.81 -0.31
N ILE A 171 20.77 -2.66 -1.15
CA ILE A 171 20.10 -2.27 -2.38
C ILE A 171 18.60 -2.25 -2.12
N ALA A 172 17.96 -1.17 -2.51
CA ALA A 172 16.51 -1.08 -2.56
C ALA A 172 16.11 -0.80 -4.00
N CYS A 173 15.34 -1.69 -4.61
CA CYS A 173 15.02 -1.63 -6.03
C CYS A 173 13.58 -2.03 -6.33
N LEU A 174 13.15 -1.68 -7.54
CA LEU A 174 11.92 -2.18 -8.13
C LEU A 174 12.26 -3.39 -9.00
N MET A 175 11.89 -4.58 -8.56
CA MET A 175 12.01 -5.79 -9.38
C MET A 175 10.78 -5.96 -10.27
N ARG A 176 10.96 -5.75 -11.58
CA ARG A 176 9.91 -5.86 -12.61
C ARG A 176 9.45 -7.30 -12.88
N SER A 177 10.20 -8.31 -12.45
CA SER A 177 9.87 -9.71 -12.70
C SER A 177 8.70 -10.22 -11.85
N TRP A 178 8.29 -9.48 -10.81
CA TRP A 178 7.21 -9.86 -9.90
C TRP A 178 5.93 -9.11 -10.25
N ARG A 179 5.15 -9.67 -11.20
CA ARG A 179 3.94 -9.08 -11.81
C ARG A 179 2.77 -8.76 -10.88
N HIS A 180 2.87 -9.04 -9.57
CA HIS A 180 1.75 -8.91 -8.63
C HIS A 180 1.93 -7.79 -7.60
N TRP A 181 2.93 -6.92 -7.77
CA TRP A 181 3.39 -6.00 -6.71
C TRP A 181 3.08 -4.51 -6.97
N ASN A 182 2.67 -4.14 -8.18
CA ASN A 182 2.18 -2.80 -8.53
C ASN A 182 0.80 -2.92 -9.18
N THR A 183 -0.25 -2.42 -8.53
CA THR A 183 -1.63 -2.48 -9.07
C THR A 183 -1.78 -1.60 -10.32
N TRP A 184 -1.10 -0.44 -10.35
CA TRP A 184 -1.09 0.47 -11.50
C TRP A 184 -0.58 -0.14 -12.83
N GLU A 185 0.47 -0.97 -12.79
CA GLU A 185 1.00 -1.59 -14.02
C GLU A 185 0.04 -2.62 -14.61
N ARG A 186 -0.79 -3.27 -13.76
CA ARG A 186 -1.84 -4.19 -14.17
C ARG A 186 -2.93 -3.46 -14.95
N GLU A 187 -3.47 -2.38 -14.40
CA GLU A 187 -4.50 -1.58 -15.06
C GLU A 187 -4.01 -0.98 -16.39
N MET A 188 -2.78 -0.46 -16.42
CA MET A 188 -2.19 0.09 -17.64
C MET A 188 -2.01 -0.97 -18.73
N LYS A 189 -1.76 -2.22 -18.35
CA LYS A 189 -1.69 -3.34 -19.29
C LYS A 189 -3.09 -3.70 -19.80
N GLU A 190 -4.06 -3.85 -18.91
CA GLU A 190 -5.45 -4.15 -19.29
C GLU A 190 -6.04 -3.06 -20.21
N LEU A 191 -5.72 -1.79 -19.97
CA LEU A 191 -6.11 -0.67 -20.84
C LEU A 191 -5.42 -0.70 -22.21
N LYS A 192 -4.15 -1.12 -22.27
CA LYS A 192 -3.42 -1.30 -23.53
C LYS A 192 -3.96 -2.47 -24.33
N ASP A 193 -4.23 -3.58 -23.67
CA ASP A 193 -4.76 -4.80 -24.29
C ASP A 193 -6.18 -4.52 -24.85
N LYS A 194 -7.05 -3.82 -24.10
CA LYS A 194 -8.36 -3.36 -24.60
C LYS A 194 -8.28 -2.38 -25.77
N LYS A 195 -7.30 -1.48 -25.79
CA LYS A 195 -7.04 -0.59 -26.94
C LYS A 195 -6.58 -1.37 -28.17
N ALA A 196 -5.75 -2.40 -27.99
CA ALA A 196 -5.29 -3.26 -29.07
C ALA A 196 -6.45 -4.08 -29.66
N GLU A 197 -7.32 -4.63 -28.83
CA GLU A 197 -8.53 -5.35 -29.28
C GLU A 197 -9.46 -4.43 -30.09
N ASN A 198 -9.72 -3.21 -29.62
CA ASN A 198 -10.57 -2.25 -30.34
C ASN A 198 -9.95 -1.77 -31.67
N SER A 199 -8.63 -1.84 -31.83
CA SER A 199 -7.93 -1.49 -33.09
C SER A 199 -7.89 -2.63 -34.11
N ILE A 200 -8.27 -3.86 -33.73
CA ILE A 200 -8.34 -5.02 -34.63
C ILE A 200 -9.75 -5.16 -35.25
N PHE A 201 -10.75 -4.49 -34.67
CA PHE A 201 -12.14 -4.48 -35.14
C PHE A 201 -12.54 -3.19 -35.88
N GLN A 202 -11.58 -2.36 -36.28
CA GLN A 202 -11.75 -1.24 -37.24
C GLN A 202 -10.97 -1.51 -38.51
#